data_AF-A0A2B4RUP2-F1
#
_entry.id   AF-A0A2B4RUP2-F1
#
_cell.length_a   1.000
_cell.length_b   1.000
_cell.length_c   1.000
_cell.angle_alpha   90.00
_cell.angle_beta   90.00
_cell.angle_gamma   90.00
#
_symmetry.space_group_name_H-M   'P 1'
#
loop_
_entity.id
_entity.type
_entity.pdbx_description
1 polymer ?
#
loop_
_entity_poly.entity_id
_entity_poly.type
_entity_poly.pdbx_seq_one_letter_code
_entity_poly.pdbx_strand_id
1 'polypeptide(L)'
;MFCNISWSNLSNLHELNGNCNGKQINEGNERVTSPFSYKLKLYLNRTRIQGLHHPVTFFIYTVTAVLSVLLSAVTFLKYNSVTVLNITVRSSVISNNAWIAYFIVMFVRSTVGAGIYGATKSPFHQDVRLDVYFITDGVLKSIEVFCLLCALNHQLKFRSSGFLIQEVRSLNSGERSTTTSETGSHTGITVMFSRGRVISLFVVQFLLVILFLILVEAQVKEQFEPFFWTYMALFWTQAFLAIILVILIILCQDEEGPTFFTKICLASGVLFTLPADIPSIVWSSCIDTNCKPWMHFTSYDFALFLLIPALIIFFFVLRKEYLRLDQEAKYSMLGAEVNSLFSEHSHSSEQS
;
A
#
# COMPACT_ATOMS: atom_id res chain seq x y z
N MET A 1 -14.87 8.61 -10.64
CA MET A 1 -15.82 9.49 -9.94
C MET A 1 -15.01 10.66 -9.36
N PHE A 2 -14.64 11.62 -10.20
CA PHE A 2 -13.90 12.80 -9.76
C PHE A 2 -14.93 13.83 -9.26
N CYS A 3 -14.89 14.12 -7.97
CA CYS A 3 -15.74 15.14 -7.38
C CYS A 3 -15.27 16.49 -7.92
N ASN A 4 -16.12 17.16 -8.71
CA ASN A 4 -15.91 18.52 -9.15
C ASN A 4 -16.19 19.42 -7.94
N ILE A 5 -15.16 19.69 -7.13
CA ILE A 5 -15.27 20.58 -5.97
C ILE A 5 -15.41 22.00 -6.52
N SER A 6 -16.66 22.44 -6.73
CA SER A 6 -16.95 23.83 -7.06
C SER A 6 -16.80 24.68 -5.80
N TRP A 7 -15.72 25.45 -5.74
CA TRP A 7 -15.40 26.38 -4.65
C TRP A 7 -16.49 27.45 -4.41
N SER A 8 -17.41 27.65 -5.36
CA SER A 8 -18.51 28.63 -5.27
C SER A 8 -19.63 28.24 -4.31
N ASN A 9 -19.74 26.97 -3.88
CA ASN A 9 -20.81 26.57 -2.95
C ASN A 9 -20.44 26.75 -1.48
N LEU A 10 -19.16 26.97 -1.15
CA LEU A 10 -18.73 27.23 0.23
C LEU A 10 -18.91 28.69 0.69
N SER A 11 -19.10 29.64 -0.23
CA SER A 11 -19.41 31.04 0.11
C SER A 11 -20.86 31.24 0.56
N ASN A 12 -21.79 30.39 0.12
CA ASN A 12 -23.22 30.54 0.43
C ASN A 12 -23.60 30.02 1.84
N LEU A 13 -22.69 29.31 2.52
CA LEU A 13 -22.86 28.93 3.93
C LEU A 13 -22.65 30.10 4.91
N HIS A 14 -22.20 31.27 4.42
CA HIS A 14 -22.01 32.47 5.22
C HIS A 14 -23.30 33.29 5.45
N GLU A 15 -24.34 33.09 4.63
CA GLU A 15 -25.60 33.84 4.75
C GLU A 15 -26.62 33.21 5.72
N LEU A 16 -26.47 31.92 6.07
CA LEU A 16 -27.46 31.23 6.91
C LEU A 16 -27.20 31.31 8.43
N ASN A 17 -26.13 31.97 8.87
CA ASN A 17 -25.81 32.11 10.31
C ASN A 17 -25.71 33.56 10.79
N GLY A 18 -26.12 34.54 9.96
CA GLY A 18 -26.13 35.95 10.28
C GLY A 18 -27.42 36.39 10.99
N ASN A 19 -27.81 35.76 12.10
CA ASN A 19 -28.85 36.33 12.97
C ASN A 19 -28.71 35.86 14.42
N CYS A 20 -27.59 36.20 15.07
CA CYS A 20 -27.47 36.20 16.52
C CYS A 20 -26.62 37.39 16.97
N ASN A 21 -27.33 38.49 17.27
CA ASN A 21 -27.03 39.58 18.19
C ASN A 21 -25.56 39.94 18.45
N GLY A 22 -25.16 41.03 17.79
CA GLY A 22 -24.36 42.15 18.29
C GLY A 22 -23.61 41.98 19.61
N LYS A 23 -22.30 41.80 19.49
CA LYS A 23 -21.33 42.33 20.44
C LYS A 23 -20.09 42.75 19.65
N GLN A 24 -19.97 44.07 19.40
CA GLN A 24 -18.74 44.66 18.86
C GLN A 24 -17.62 44.43 19.89
N ILE A 25 -16.68 43.55 19.55
CA ILE A 25 -15.41 43.40 20.24
C ILE A 25 -14.37 44.09 19.35
N ASN A 26 -13.64 45.03 19.95
CA ASN A 26 -12.61 45.85 19.33
C ASN A 26 -11.61 45.01 18.51
N GLU A 27 -11.46 45.37 17.24
CA GLU A 27 -10.42 44.89 16.34
C GLU A 27 -9.05 45.43 16.78
N GLY A 28 -8.38 44.66 17.63
CA GLY A 28 -6.98 44.82 17.95
C GLY A 28 -6.12 43.92 17.05
N ASN A 29 -5.75 44.44 15.88
CA ASN A 29 -4.55 44.04 15.13
C ASN A 29 -4.29 42.51 15.00
N GLU A 30 -5.31 41.71 14.70
CA GLU A 30 -5.10 40.32 14.29
C GLU A 30 -4.70 40.31 12.81
N ARG A 31 -3.45 39.90 12.55
CA ARG A 31 -3.02 39.48 11.21
C ARG A 31 -4.11 38.56 10.66
N VAL A 32 -4.63 38.90 9.49
CA VAL A 32 -5.58 38.09 8.73
C VAL A 32 -4.93 36.74 8.42
N THR A 33 -4.96 35.81 9.38
CA THR A 33 -4.76 34.39 9.11
C THR A 33 -5.86 34.00 8.14
N SER A 34 -5.51 33.30 7.07
CA SER A 34 -6.48 32.89 6.06
C SER A 34 -7.69 32.24 6.75
N PRO A 35 -8.94 32.54 6.33
CA PRO A 35 -10.14 31.96 6.93
C PRO A 35 -10.13 30.42 6.86
N PHE A 36 -9.28 29.84 6.01
CA PHE A 36 -9.00 28.41 5.92
C PHE A 36 -8.12 27.89 7.07
N SER A 37 -7.06 28.61 7.47
CA SER A 37 -6.17 28.21 8.58
C SER A 37 -6.91 28.15 9.91
N TYR A 38 -7.78 29.13 10.19
CA TYR A 38 -8.62 29.13 11.39
C TYR A 38 -9.67 28.00 11.34
N LYS A 39 -10.26 27.72 10.17
CA LYS A 39 -11.21 26.60 9.97
C LYS A 39 -10.54 25.24 10.08
N LEU A 40 -9.36 25.03 9.50
CA LEU A 40 -8.61 23.78 9.62
C LEU A 40 -8.23 23.51 11.07
N LYS A 41 -7.82 24.55 11.79
CA LYS A 41 -7.49 24.47 13.22
C LYS A 41 -8.72 24.22 14.08
N LEU A 42 -9.85 24.88 13.82
CA LEU A 42 -11.13 24.58 14.47
C LEU A 42 -11.66 23.20 14.11
N TYR A 43 -11.44 22.73 12.89
CA TYR A 43 -11.90 21.43 12.42
C TYR A 43 -11.07 20.31 13.04
N LEU A 44 -9.74 20.45 13.03
CA LEU A 44 -8.83 19.59 13.79
C LEU A 44 -9.20 19.61 15.27
N ASN A 45 -9.49 20.77 15.87
CA ASN A 45 -9.88 20.84 17.27
C ASN A 45 -11.28 20.23 17.54
N ARG A 46 -12.20 20.30 16.59
CA ARG A 46 -13.58 19.75 16.69
C ARG A 46 -13.61 18.24 16.45
N THR A 47 -12.84 17.72 15.49
CA THR A 47 -12.63 16.27 15.30
C THR A 47 -11.83 15.67 16.47
N ARG A 48 -10.88 16.43 17.04
CA ARG A 48 -10.09 16.09 18.24
C ARG A 48 -10.94 15.96 19.53
N ILE A 49 -12.08 16.66 19.64
CA ILE A 49 -12.91 16.68 20.86
C ILE A 49 -14.18 15.82 20.76
N GLN A 50 -14.77 15.60 19.57
CA GLN A 50 -16.05 14.88 19.43
C GLN A 50 -15.97 13.52 18.69
N GLY A 51 -14.85 13.19 18.04
CA GLY A 51 -14.79 12.08 17.07
C GLY A 51 -14.02 10.81 17.48
N LEU A 52 -13.59 10.64 18.73
CA LEU A 52 -12.70 9.50 19.07
C LEU A 52 -13.43 8.17 19.33
N HIS A 53 -14.75 8.18 19.51
CA HIS A 53 -15.53 6.96 19.76
C HIS A 53 -16.46 6.63 18.61
N HIS A 54 -15.87 6.03 17.56
CA HIS A 54 -16.64 5.36 16.51
C HIS A 54 -16.50 3.85 16.72
N PRO A 55 -17.49 3.19 17.38
CA PRO A 55 -17.41 1.76 17.65
C PRO A 55 -17.28 0.93 16.36
N VAL A 56 -17.83 1.45 15.26
CA VAL A 56 -17.70 0.86 13.93
C VAL A 56 -16.25 0.93 13.44
N THR A 57 -15.60 2.09 13.48
CA THR A 57 -14.19 2.24 13.10
C THR A 57 -13.28 1.33 13.92
N PHE A 58 -13.50 1.28 15.24
CA PHE A 58 -12.79 0.37 16.14
C PHE A 58 -12.96 -1.10 15.72
N PHE A 59 -14.19 -1.52 15.43
CA PHE A 59 -14.51 -2.87 14.99
C PHE A 59 -13.81 -3.21 13.66
N ILE A 60 -13.86 -2.32 12.67
CA ILE A 60 -13.22 -2.51 11.36
C ILE A 60 -11.70 -2.68 11.53
N TYR A 61 -11.05 -1.83 12.34
CA TYR A 61 -9.62 -1.96 12.62
C TYR A 61 -9.28 -3.26 13.35
N THR A 62 -10.10 -3.68 14.31
CA THR A 62 -9.91 -4.94 15.03
C THR A 62 -9.99 -6.14 14.09
N VAL A 63 -11.01 -6.18 13.23
CA VAL A 63 -11.18 -7.24 12.22
C VAL A 63 -10.01 -7.23 11.24
N THR A 64 -9.59 -6.06 10.77
CA THR A 64 -8.46 -5.89 9.84
C THR A 64 -7.15 -6.36 10.47
N ALA A 65 -6.91 -6.07 11.75
CA ALA A 65 -5.74 -6.55 12.48
C ALA A 65 -5.72 -8.08 12.58
N VAL A 66 -6.82 -8.69 13.05
CA VAL A 66 -6.94 -10.16 13.17
C VAL A 66 -6.76 -10.83 11.81
N LEU A 67 -7.40 -10.29 10.77
CA LEU A 67 -7.25 -10.81 9.41
C LEU A 67 -5.79 -10.70 8.93
N SER A 68 -5.15 -9.55 9.11
CA SER A 68 -3.78 -9.32 8.64
C SER A 68 -2.77 -10.26 9.30
N VAL A 69 -2.87 -10.49 10.62
CA VAL A 69 -1.97 -11.44 11.31
C VAL A 69 -2.21 -12.89 10.88
N LEU A 70 -3.48 -13.29 10.68
CA LEU A 70 -3.82 -14.62 10.18
C LEU A 70 -3.26 -14.83 8.76
N LEU A 71 -3.47 -13.88 7.86
CA LEU A 71 -2.97 -13.95 6.49
C LEU A 71 -1.43 -13.95 6.45
N SER A 72 -0.78 -13.17 7.31
CA SER A 72 0.68 -13.16 7.46
C SER A 72 1.20 -14.53 7.93
N ALA A 73 0.61 -15.08 8.99
CA ALA A 73 0.99 -16.39 9.54
C ALA A 73 0.79 -17.51 8.51
N VAL A 74 -0.34 -17.53 7.82
CA VAL A 74 -0.61 -18.52 6.77
C VAL A 74 0.38 -18.36 5.60
N THR A 75 0.66 -17.14 5.19
CA THR A 75 1.66 -16.86 4.13
C THR A 75 3.04 -17.36 4.53
N PHE A 76 3.48 -17.07 5.76
CA PHE A 76 4.79 -17.49 6.26
C PHE A 76 4.91 -19.00 6.37
N LEU A 77 3.92 -19.67 6.97
CA LEU A 77 3.97 -21.10 7.26
C LEU A 77 3.76 -21.97 6.02
N LYS A 78 2.86 -21.57 5.11
CA LYS A 78 2.42 -22.43 4.00
C LYS A 78 2.92 -21.98 2.63
N TYR A 79 3.08 -20.68 2.42
CA TYR A 79 3.31 -20.12 1.09
C TYR A 79 4.69 -19.48 0.92
N ASN A 80 5.61 -19.65 1.87
CA ASN A 80 6.95 -19.04 1.78
C ASN A 80 8.06 -20.00 1.32
N SER A 81 7.75 -21.28 1.13
CA SER A 81 8.71 -22.29 0.68
C SER A 81 8.02 -23.40 -0.07
N VAL A 82 8.68 -23.91 -1.11
CA VAL A 82 8.22 -25.06 -1.88
C VAL A 82 9.04 -26.27 -1.46
N THR A 83 8.40 -27.43 -1.31
CA THR A 83 9.09 -28.70 -1.05
C THR A 83 8.96 -29.58 -2.27
N VAL A 84 10.10 -29.93 -2.88
CA VAL A 84 10.18 -30.83 -4.03
C VAL A 84 11.07 -32.00 -3.64
N LEU A 85 10.60 -33.24 -3.80
CA LEU A 85 11.35 -34.47 -3.49
C LEU A 85 11.97 -34.47 -2.08
N ASN A 86 11.20 -34.03 -1.07
CA ASN A 86 11.63 -33.92 0.34
C ASN A 86 12.74 -32.87 0.61
N ILE A 87 13.11 -32.06 -0.38
CA ILE A 87 14.03 -30.93 -0.23
C ILE A 87 13.21 -29.64 -0.24
N THR A 88 13.33 -28.86 0.83
CA THR A 88 12.70 -27.54 0.92
C THR A 88 13.57 -26.50 0.23
N VAL A 89 13.07 -25.93 -0.88
CA VAL A 89 13.77 -24.90 -1.64
C VAL A 89 13.20 -23.53 -1.26
N ARG A 90 14.08 -22.61 -0.86
CA ARG A 90 13.77 -21.20 -0.61
C ARG A 90 14.56 -20.33 -1.59
N SER A 91 13.95 -20.02 -2.72
CA SER A 91 14.50 -19.05 -3.70
C SER A 91 13.88 -17.67 -3.50
N SER A 92 14.61 -16.62 -3.87
CA SER A 92 14.09 -15.24 -3.90
C SER A 92 12.87 -15.08 -4.82
N VAL A 93 12.71 -15.97 -5.81
CA VAL A 93 11.56 -15.97 -6.73
C VAL A 93 10.28 -16.48 -6.04
N ILE A 94 10.44 -17.50 -5.19
CA ILE A 94 9.34 -18.16 -4.46
C ILE A 94 8.99 -17.40 -3.18
N SER A 95 9.96 -16.71 -2.57
CA SER A 95 9.77 -16.00 -1.32
C SER A 95 8.62 -14.99 -1.38
N ASN A 96 7.80 -15.00 -0.34
CA ASN A 96 6.69 -14.07 -0.12
C ASN A 96 6.98 -13.05 0.99
N ASN A 97 8.26 -12.84 1.34
CA ASN A 97 8.66 -11.97 2.45
C ASN A 97 8.12 -10.54 2.34
N ALA A 98 8.03 -9.96 1.13
CA ALA A 98 7.50 -8.62 0.94
C ALA A 98 6.00 -8.53 1.26
N TRP A 99 5.22 -9.55 0.87
CA TRP A 99 3.80 -9.65 1.23
C TRP A 99 3.60 -9.91 2.72
N ILE A 100 4.44 -10.74 3.33
CA ILE A 100 4.43 -10.98 4.80
C ILE A 100 4.69 -9.66 5.54
N ALA A 101 5.70 -8.89 5.11
CA ALA A 101 6.00 -7.59 5.69
C ALA A 101 4.81 -6.61 5.56
N TYR A 102 4.19 -6.55 4.38
CA TYR A 102 2.96 -5.76 4.16
C TYR A 102 1.84 -6.15 5.14
N PHE A 103 1.53 -7.44 5.29
CA PHE A 103 0.50 -7.89 6.23
C PHE A 103 0.86 -7.61 7.70
N ILE A 104 2.13 -7.70 8.09
CA ILE A 104 2.58 -7.34 9.44
C ILE A 104 2.38 -5.84 9.70
N VAL A 105 2.76 -4.99 8.74
CA VAL A 105 2.58 -3.54 8.87
C VAL A 105 1.09 -3.18 8.93
N MET A 106 0.25 -3.82 8.10
CA MET A 106 -1.20 -3.69 8.17
C MET A 106 -1.78 -4.09 9.54
N PHE A 107 -1.27 -5.17 10.13
CA PHE A 107 -1.62 -5.57 11.49
C PHE A 107 -1.24 -4.48 12.50
N VAL A 108 0.02 -4.02 12.51
CA VAL A 108 0.50 -2.99 13.44
C VAL A 108 -0.32 -1.70 13.31
N ARG A 109 -0.54 -1.22 12.07
CA ARG A 109 -1.34 -0.01 11.83
C ARG A 109 -2.78 -0.19 12.32
N SER A 110 -3.38 -1.34 12.04
CA SER A 110 -4.76 -1.61 12.46
C SER A 110 -4.89 -1.74 13.97
N THR A 111 -3.91 -2.32 14.65
CA THR A 111 -3.87 -2.37 16.12
C THR A 111 -3.74 -0.97 16.72
N VAL A 112 -2.88 -0.12 16.17
CA VAL A 112 -2.76 1.28 16.60
C VAL A 112 -4.07 2.03 16.35
N GLY A 113 -4.68 1.88 15.17
CA GLY A 113 -5.99 2.45 14.85
C GLY A 113 -7.07 2.01 15.82
N ALA A 114 -7.18 0.71 16.11
CA ALA A 114 -8.10 0.20 17.13
C ALA A 114 -7.81 0.79 18.52
N GLY A 115 -6.54 0.96 18.90
CA GLY A 115 -6.15 1.63 20.14
C GLY A 115 -6.64 3.08 20.20
N ILE A 116 -6.48 3.83 19.11
CA ILE A 116 -6.91 5.24 18.99
C ILE A 116 -8.42 5.38 19.14
N TYR A 117 -9.19 4.57 18.40
CA TYR A 117 -10.65 4.65 18.38
C TYR A 117 -11.32 3.88 19.54
N GLY A 118 -10.57 3.04 20.25
CA GLY A 118 -11.02 2.25 21.40
C GLY A 118 -10.69 2.87 22.76
N ALA A 119 -9.65 3.72 22.85
CA ALA A 119 -9.25 4.34 24.12
C ALA A 119 -10.33 5.31 24.63
N THR A 120 -10.84 5.06 25.84
CA THR A 120 -11.86 5.87 26.50
C THR A 120 -11.35 7.23 26.96
N LYS A 121 -12.24 8.23 26.89
CA LYS A 121 -12.06 9.64 27.30
C LYS A 121 -11.40 9.77 28.69
N SER A 122 -10.07 9.83 28.73
CA SER A 122 -9.37 10.42 29.87
C SER A 122 -9.03 11.87 29.52
N PRO A 123 -9.71 12.87 30.10
CA PRO A 123 -9.63 14.26 29.70
C PRO A 123 -8.26 14.92 29.97
N PHE A 124 -7.40 14.31 30.80
CA PHE A 124 -6.15 14.93 31.26
C PHE A 124 -4.94 14.75 30.32
N HIS A 125 -5.01 13.90 29.30
CA HIS A 125 -3.90 13.64 28.37
C HIS A 125 -4.29 13.72 26.89
N GLN A 126 -5.44 14.32 26.57
CA GLN A 126 -6.05 14.19 25.26
C GLN A 126 -5.25 14.87 24.14
N ASP A 127 -4.71 16.08 24.36
CA ASP A 127 -4.00 16.84 23.32
C ASP A 127 -2.67 16.18 22.89
N VAL A 128 -1.77 15.89 23.84
CA VAL A 128 -0.47 15.25 23.55
C VAL A 128 -0.64 13.86 22.93
N ARG A 129 -1.68 13.14 23.38
CA ARG A 129 -1.97 11.78 22.89
C ARG A 129 -2.44 11.81 21.43
N LEU A 130 -3.22 12.81 21.02
CA LEU A 130 -3.72 12.94 19.65
C LEU A 130 -2.63 13.30 18.64
N ASP A 131 -1.67 14.15 19.01
CA ASP A 131 -0.56 14.52 18.11
C ASP A 131 0.37 13.33 17.86
N VAL A 132 0.74 12.61 18.93
CA VAL A 132 1.51 11.36 18.81
C VAL A 132 0.79 10.34 17.93
N TYR A 133 -0.53 10.22 18.05
CA TYR A 133 -1.31 9.29 17.22
C TYR A 133 -1.41 9.71 15.76
N PHE A 134 -1.54 11.00 15.46
CA PHE A 134 -1.53 11.51 14.09
C PHE A 134 -0.20 11.19 13.40
N ILE A 135 0.93 11.46 14.06
CA ILE A 135 2.25 11.13 13.53
C ILE A 135 2.40 9.62 13.37
N THR A 136 2.02 8.86 14.40
CA THR A 136 2.17 7.39 14.38
C THR A 136 1.37 6.77 13.24
N ASP A 137 0.11 7.18 13.03
CA ASP A 137 -0.70 6.69 11.91
C ASP A 137 -0.11 7.14 10.56
N GLY A 138 0.35 8.40 10.44
CA GLY A 138 1.01 8.89 9.22
C GLY A 138 2.27 8.11 8.85
N VAL A 139 3.14 7.83 9.83
CA VAL A 139 4.34 6.99 9.65
C VAL A 139 3.94 5.58 9.25
N LEU A 140 3.03 4.93 10.00
CA LEU A 140 2.62 3.56 9.73
C LEU A 140 1.94 3.41 8.37
N LYS A 141 1.16 4.42 7.95
CA LYS A 141 0.54 4.45 6.63
C LYS A 141 1.58 4.59 5.51
N SER A 142 2.60 5.41 5.72
CA SER A 142 3.71 5.55 4.78
C SER A 142 4.52 4.25 4.65
N ILE A 143 4.76 3.55 5.78
CA ILE A 143 5.41 2.23 5.79
C ILE A 143 4.53 1.19 5.09
N GLU A 144 3.22 1.22 5.30
CA GLU A 144 2.26 0.31 4.64
C GLU A 144 2.36 0.42 3.12
N VAL A 145 2.26 1.64 2.58
CA VAL A 145 2.35 1.89 1.13
C VAL A 145 3.73 1.49 0.61
N PHE A 146 4.80 1.78 1.36
CA PHE A 146 6.16 1.35 0.99
C PHE A 146 6.28 -0.18 0.91
N CYS A 147 5.75 -0.92 1.89
CA CYS A 147 5.74 -2.38 1.85
C CYS A 147 4.91 -2.92 0.67
N LEU A 148 3.78 -2.29 0.35
CA LEU A 148 2.99 -2.62 -0.83
C LEU A 148 3.79 -2.40 -2.12
N LEU A 149 4.49 -1.27 -2.25
CA LEU A 149 5.38 -0.98 -3.38
C LEU A 149 6.48 -2.04 -3.50
N CYS A 150 7.09 -2.46 -2.39
CA CYS A 150 8.09 -3.53 -2.38
C CYS A 150 7.50 -4.87 -2.84
N ALA A 151 6.28 -5.21 -2.40
CA ALA A 151 5.60 -6.44 -2.78
C ALA A 151 5.22 -6.45 -4.27
N LEU A 152 4.68 -5.34 -4.78
CA LEU A 152 4.35 -5.18 -6.19
C LEU A 152 5.60 -5.18 -7.08
N ASN A 153 6.67 -4.52 -6.65
CA ASN A 153 7.94 -4.53 -7.38
C ASN A 153 8.57 -5.94 -7.39
N HIS A 154 8.46 -6.69 -6.28
CA HIS A 154 8.88 -8.10 -6.24
C HIS A 154 8.06 -8.94 -7.22
N GLN A 155 6.73 -8.77 -7.24
CA GLN A 155 5.83 -9.44 -8.19
C GLN A 155 6.19 -9.13 -9.65
N LEU A 156 6.35 -7.85 -10.00
CA LEU A 156 6.75 -7.43 -11.33
C LEU A 156 8.09 -8.04 -11.74
N LYS A 157 9.08 -7.99 -10.83
CA LYS A 157 10.45 -8.32 -11.15
C LYS A 157 10.74 -9.82 -11.23
N PHE A 158 10.11 -10.63 -10.39
CA PHE A 158 10.45 -12.05 -10.28
C PHE A 158 9.36 -12.97 -10.82
N ARG A 159 8.12 -12.51 -10.93
CA ARG A 159 6.98 -13.36 -11.28
C ARG A 159 6.32 -12.98 -12.59
N SER A 160 6.41 -11.72 -13.00
CA SER A 160 5.89 -11.28 -14.30
C SER A 160 6.89 -11.44 -15.44
N SER A 161 8.20 -11.38 -15.16
CA SER A 161 9.27 -11.30 -16.17
C SER A 161 9.89 -12.64 -16.60
N GLY A 162 9.33 -13.79 -16.17
CA GLY A 162 9.87 -15.12 -16.52
C GLY A 162 11.28 -15.43 -15.99
N PHE A 163 11.76 -14.70 -14.97
CA PHE A 163 13.16 -14.75 -14.51
C PHE A 163 13.65 -16.16 -14.12
N LEU A 164 12.76 -17.01 -13.59
CA LEU A 164 13.12 -18.35 -13.09
C LEU A 164 13.68 -19.23 -14.23
N ILE A 165 13.08 -19.17 -15.42
CA ILE A 165 13.51 -19.99 -16.57
C ILE A 165 14.76 -19.41 -17.24
N GLN A 166 14.95 -18.08 -17.23
CA GLN A 166 16.21 -17.50 -17.69
C GLN A 166 17.39 -17.93 -16.80
N GLU A 167 17.20 -17.96 -15.48
CA GLU A 167 18.24 -18.40 -14.56
C GLU A 167 18.52 -19.91 -14.70
N VAL A 168 17.48 -20.74 -14.81
CA VAL A 168 17.65 -22.19 -15.07
C VAL A 168 18.28 -22.46 -16.45
N ARG A 169 17.89 -21.72 -17.49
CA ARG A 169 18.46 -21.87 -18.85
C ARG A 169 19.92 -21.45 -18.88
N SER A 170 20.30 -20.37 -18.20
CA SER A 170 21.70 -19.92 -18.12
C SER A 170 22.59 -20.86 -17.30
N LEU A 171 22.05 -21.53 -16.28
CA LEU A 171 22.75 -22.57 -15.53
C LEU A 171 22.92 -23.86 -16.36
N ASN A 172 21.88 -24.26 -17.10
CA ASN A 172 21.92 -25.47 -17.94
C ASN A 172 22.74 -25.30 -19.22
N SER A 173 22.91 -24.07 -19.73
CA SER A 173 23.69 -23.86 -20.95
C SER A 173 25.18 -24.13 -20.78
N GLY A 174 25.73 -24.22 -19.55
CA GLY A 174 27.14 -24.57 -19.29
C GLY A 174 28.19 -23.63 -19.91
N GLU A 175 27.75 -22.67 -20.72
CA GLU A 175 28.55 -21.87 -21.60
C GLU A 175 28.83 -20.54 -20.91
N ARG A 176 30.11 -20.35 -20.60
CA ARG A 176 30.70 -19.07 -20.24
C ARG A 176 30.73 -18.18 -21.49
N SER A 177 29.57 -17.86 -22.04
CA SER A 177 29.45 -17.14 -23.29
C SER A 177 29.48 -15.64 -23.03
N THR A 178 30.67 -15.10 -23.27
CA THR A 178 30.90 -13.71 -23.66
C THR A 178 29.77 -13.19 -24.55
N THR A 179 29.14 -12.11 -24.11
CA THR A 179 28.56 -11.03 -24.92
C THR A 179 28.45 -11.30 -26.43
N THR A 180 27.25 -11.56 -26.96
CA THR A 180 26.50 -10.63 -27.84
C THR A 180 25.22 -11.25 -28.41
N SER A 181 24.15 -10.45 -28.35
CA SER A 181 22.97 -10.40 -29.23
C SER A 181 22.25 -11.69 -29.61
N GLU A 182 21.10 -11.93 -28.95
CA GLU A 182 19.89 -12.25 -29.69
C GLU A 182 18.76 -11.30 -29.29
N THR A 183 18.36 -10.53 -30.28
CA THR A 183 17.31 -9.53 -30.30
C THR A 183 15.95 -10.22 -30.34
N GLY A 184 15.58 -10.90 -29.25
CA GLY A 184 14.20 -11.28 -28.99
C GLY A 184 13.44 -10.05 -28.51
N SER A 185 12.37 -9.69 -29.21
CA SER A 185 11.47 -8.55 -28.96
C SER A 185 10.76 -8.60 -27.59
N HIS A 186 11.51 -8.63 -26.49
CA HIS A 186 11.00 -8.34 -25.15
C HIS A 186 10.95 -6.82 -25.02
N THR A 187 9.80 -6.27 -25.40
CA THR A 187 9.24 -4.97 -24.98
C THR A 187 10.18 -4.11 -24.12
N GLY A 188 10.68 -3.01 -24.69
CA GLY A 188 11.65 -2.08 -24.07
C GLY A 188 11.24 -1.41 -22.74
N ILE A 189 10.12 -1.81 -22.15
CA ILE A 189 9.66 -1.39 -20.82
C ILE A 189 10.44 -2.13 -19.72
N THR A 190 10.86 -3.38 -19.95
CA THR A 190 11.53 -4.22 -18.94
C THR A 190 12.98 -3.81 -18.68
N VAL A 191 13.63 -3.17 -19.66
CA VAL A 191 15.04 -2.73 -19.60
C VAL A 191 15.22 -1.40 -18.84
N MET A 192 14.15 -0.62 -18.65
CA MET A 192 14.29 0.74 -18.10
C MET A 192 14.44 0.78 -16.56
N PHE A 193 14.13 -0.32 -15.86
CA PHE A 193 14.20 -0.39 -14.41
C PHE A 193 15.38 -1.22 -13.92
N SER A 194 16.58 -0.63 -13.93
CA SER A 194 17.74 -1.27 -13.30
C SER A 194 17.43 -1.55 -11.81
N ARG A 195 17.64 -2.80 -11.40
CA ARG A 195 17.26 -3.44 -10.12
C ARG A 195 17.47 -2.60 -8.85
N GLY A 196 18.48 -1.73 -8.81
CA GLY A 196 18.77 -0.87 -7.66
C GLY A 196 18.08 0.50 -7.68
N ARG A 197 17.81 1.05 -8.87
CA ARG A 197 17.33 2.45 -9.00
C ARG A 197 15.89 2.62 -8.50
N VAL A 198 15.00 1.65 -8.76
CA VAL A 198 13.59 1.71 -8.33
C VAL A 198 13.46 1.67 -6.82
N ILE A 199 14.14 0.72 -6.18
CA ILE A 199 14.10 0.57 -4.72
C ILE A 199 14.71 1.81 -4.07
N SER A 200 15.82 2.33 -4.60
CA SER A 200 16.41 3.57 -4.11
C SER A 200 15.44 4.76 -4.21
N LEU A 201 14.68 4.87 -5.30
CA LEU A 201 13.66 5.91 -5.45
C LEU A 201 12.54 5.77 -4.41
N PHE A 202 12.04 4.55 -4.18
CA PHE A 202 11.02 4.31 -3.14
C PHE A 202 11.53 4.66 -1.75
N VAL A 203 12.78 4.31 -1.43
CA VAL A 203 13.40 4.64 -0.15
C VAL A 203 13.56 6.15 0.01
N VAL A 204 14.07 6.85 -1.00
CA VAL A 204 14.23 8.31 -0.96
C VAL A 204 12.87 8.99 -0.77
N GLN A 205 11.85 8.57 -1.50
CA GLN A 205 10.50 9.12 -1.36
C GLN A 205 9.90 8.83 0.01
N PHE A 206 10.10 7.63 0.55
CA PHE A 206 9.71 7.28 1.91
C PHE A 206 10.39 8.18 2.95
N LEU A 207 11.71 8.37 2.85
CA LEU A 207 12.45 9.24 3.75
C LEU A 207 11.97 10.70 3.66
N LEU A 208 11.64 11.19 2.45
CA LEU A 208 11.07 12.52 2.26
C LEU A 208 9.70 12.65 2.94
N VAL A 209 8.81 11.66 2.81
CA VAL A 209 7.51 11.68 3.48
C VAL A 209 7.67 11.75 5.00
N ILE A 210 8.57 10.93 5.57
CA ILE A 210 8.85 10.95 7.02
C ILE A 210 9.46 12.29 7.46
N LEU A 211 10.39 12.84 6.70
CA LEU A 211 10.99 14.15 6.98
C LEU A 211 9.92 15.24 7.02
N PHE A 212 9.04 15.30 6.01
CA PHE A 212 7.97 16.29 5.96
C PHE A 212 6.93 16.09 7.09
N LEU A 213 6.65 14.85 7.48
CA LEU A 213 5.79 14.57 8.63
C LEU A 213 6.40 15.08 9.95
N ILE A 214 7.72 14.91 10.15
CA ILE A 214 8.43 15.48 11.30
C ILE A 214 8.43 17.02 11.25
N LEU A 215 8.59 17.61 10.07
CA LEU A 215 8.51 19.07 9.91
C LEU A 215 7.11 19.61 10.20
N VAL A 216 6.06 18.89 9.80
CA VAL A 216 4.67 19.23 10.13
C VAL A 216 4.48 19.30 11.65
N GLU A 217 5.07 18.37 12.40
CA GLU A 217 5.02 18.37 13.87
C GLU A 217 5.87 19.49 14.49
N ALA A 218 7.08 19.71 13.98
CA ALA A 218 8.01 20.69 14.54
C ALA A 218 7.55 22.15 14.35
N GLN A 219 6.65 22.41 13.38
CA GLN A 219 6.21 23.75 13.04
C GLN A 219 5.01 24.20 13.88
N VAL A 220 5.28 25.08 14.84
CA VAL A 220 4.34 25.34 15.94
C VAL A 220 3.11 26.17 15.54
N LYS A 221 3.13 27.22 14.68
CA LYS A 221 1.88 28.02 14.44
C LYS A 221 1.65 28.70 13.09
N GLU A 222 2.66 29.07 12.29
CA GLU A 222 2.42 29.93 11.10
C GLU A 222 2.60 29.26 9.73
N GLN A 223 3.31 28.12 9.63
CA GLN A 223 3.59 27.46 8.34
C GLN A 223 3.05 26.03 8.21
N PHE A 224 2.17 25.58 9.11
CA PHE A 224 1.66 24.20 9.13
C PHE A 224 1.02 23.75 7.81
N GLU A 225 0.21 24.62 7.20
CA GLU A 225 -0.60 24.31 6.02
C GLU A 225 0.24 23.88 4.79
N PRO A 226 1.23 24.66 4.32
CA PRO A 226 2.06 24.25 3.19
C PRO A 226 2.85 22.97 3.45
N PHE A 227 3.35 22.75 4.68
CA PHE A 227 4.05 21.50 5.01
C PHE A 227 3.11 20.30 5.00
N PHE A 228 1.89 20.44 5.53
CA PHE A 228 0.88 19.38 5.51
C PHE A 228 0.48 19.00 4.08
N TRP A 229 0.24 19.97 3.21
CA TRP A 229 -0.10 19.70 1.80
C TRP A 229 1.08 19.11 1.03
N THR A 230 2.31 19.51 1.34
CA THR A 230 3.51 18.92 0.74
C THR A 230 3.67 17.46 1.17
N TYR A 231 3.50 17.17 2.47
CA TYR A 231 3.43 15.79 2.98
C TYR A 231 2.37 14.98 2.25
N MET A 232 1.14 15.50 2.13
CA MET A 232 0.04 14.83 1.44
C MET A 232 0.36 14.58 -0.03
N ALA A 233 0.95 15.55 -0.73
CA ALA A 233 1.37 15.38 -2.12
C ALA A 233 2.42 14.28 -2.27
N LEU A 234 3.45 14.27 -1.41
CA LEU A 234 4.48 13.22 -1.40
C LEU A 234 3.89 11.84 -1.10
N PHE A 235 2.99 11.75 -0.12
CA PHE A 235 2.28 10.50 0.17
C PHE A 235 1.45 10.02 -1.03
N TRP A 236 0.68 10.90 -1.67
CA TRP A 236 -0.10 10.55 -2.87
C TRP A 236 0.79 10.09 -4.02
N THR A 237 1.96 10.71 -4.21
CA THR A 237 2.90 10.23 -5.23
C THR A 237 3.36 8.79 -4.96
N GLN A 238 3.45 8.34 -3.70
CA GLN A 238 3.73 6.94 -3.38
C GLN A 238 2.56 6.02 -3.75
N ALA A 239 1.33 6.42 -3.41
CA ALA A 239 0.13 5.68 -3.78
C ALA A 239 -0.02 5.57 -5.32
N PHE A 240 0.25 6.65 -6.05
CA PHE A 240 0.26 6.63 -7.52
C PHE A 240 1.31 5.68 -8.11
N LEU A 241 2.48 5.55 -7.47
CA LEU A 241 3.48 4.57 -7.91
C LEU A 241 2.99 3.14 -7.77
N ALA A 242 2.15 2.82 -6.77
CA ALA A 242 1.56 1.49 -6.66
C ALA A 242 0.64 1.20 -7.85
N ILE A 243 -0.17 2.19 -8.26
CA ILE A 243 -1.01 2.10 -9.45
C ILE A 243 -0.15 1.89 -10.70
N ILE A 244 0.94 2.65 -10.86
CA ILE A 244 1.86 2.51 -11.99
C ILE A 244 2.47 1.10 -12.03
N LEU A 245 2.93 0.56 -10.89
CA LEU A 245 3.46 -0.81 -10.82
C LEU A 245 2.42 -1.86 -11.23
N VAL A 246 1.16 -1.71 -10.78
CA VAL A 246 0.07 -2.59 -11.21
C VAL A 246 -0.14 -2.52 -12.72
N ILE A 247 -0.17 -1.31 -13.30
CA ILE A 247 -0.32 -1.13 -14.75
C ILE A 247 0.83 -1.84 -15.48
N LEU A 248 2.07 -1.70 -15.02
CA LEU A 248 3.23 -2.39 -15.59
C LEU A 248 3.09 -3.92 -15.50
N ILE A 249 2.59 -4.46 -14.37
CA ILE A 249 2.32 -5.90 -14.21
C ILE A 249 1.25 -6.37 -15.21
N ILE A 250 0.20 -5.57 -15.43
CA ILE A 250 -0.86 -5.91 -16.39
C ILE A 250 -0.32 -5.95 -17.82
N LEU A 251 0.46 -4.92 -18.20
CA LEU A 251 1.01 -4.73 -19.53
C LEU A 251 2.12 -5.74 -19.89
N CYS A 252 2.73 -6.38 -18.91
CA CYS A 252 3.73 -7.43 -19.14
C CYS A 252 3.05 -8.69 -19.73
N GLN A 253 3.31 -9.00 -21.00
CA GLN A 253 2.62 -10.06 -21.76
C GLN A 253 3.36 -11.41 -21.79
N ASP A 254 4.31 -11.64 -20.88
CA ASP A 254 5.06 -12.90 -20.88
C ASP A 254 4.12 -14.11 -20.68
N GLU A 255 4.24 -15.13 -21.53
CA GLU A 255 3.37 -16.32 -21.53
C GLU A 255 3.44 -17.10 -20.20
N GLU A 256 4.58 -17.00 -19.52
CA GLU A 256 4.87 -17.62 -18.22
C GLU A 256 4.61 -16.66 -17.04
N GLY A 257 3.95 -15.51 -17.30
CA GLY A 257 3.62 -14.50 -16.30
C GLY A 257 2.37 -14.83 -15.47
N PRO A 258 1.96 -13.90 -14.57
CA PRO A 258 0.73 -14.05 -13.82
C PRO A 258 -0.48 -14.12 -14.76
N THR A 259 -1.40 -15.03 -14.45
CA THR A 259 -2.64 -15.19 -15.22
C THR A 259 -3.44 -13.88 -15.29
N PHE A 260 -4.21 -13.70 -16.37
CA PHE A 260 -5.06 -12.51 -16.55
C PHE A 260 -5.98 -12.25 -15.34
N PHE A 261 -6.56 -13.30 -14.77
CA PHE A 261 -7.36 -13.21 -13.55
C PHE A 261 -6.56 -12.64 -12.38
N THR A 262 -5.32 -13.10 -12.19
CA THR A 262 -4.43 -12.62 -11.11
C THR A 262 -4.09 -11.14 -11.30
N LYS A 263 -3.86 -10.70 -12.54
CA LYS A 263 -3.63 -9.29 -12.87
C LYS A 263 -4.84 -8.41 -12.52
N ILE A 264 -6.06 -8.85 -12.87
CA ILE A 264 -7.29 -8.13 -12.49
C ILE A 264 -7.44 -8.08 -10.97
N CYS A 265 -7.24 -9.20 -10.28
CA CYS A 265 -7.31 -9.23 -8.81
C CYS A 265 -6.28 -8.29 -8.18
N LEU A 266 -5.05 -8.25 -8.69
CA LEU A 266 -4.02 -7.35 -8.18
C LEU A 266 -4.42 -5.87 -8.39
N ALA A 267 -5.03 -5.56 -9.55
CA ALA A 267 -5.56 -4.24 -9.82
C ALA A 267 -6.73 -3.85 -8.90
N SER A 268 -7.70 -4.75 -8.72
CA SER A 268 -8.84 -4.50 -7.85
C SER A 268 -8.43 -4.36 -6.38
N GLY A 269 -7.44 -5.15 -5.93
CA GLY A 269 -6.86 -5.03 -4.60
C GLY A 269 -6.28 -3.63 -4.35
N VAL A 270 -5.46 -3.12 -5.27
CA VAL A 270 -4.90 -1.76 -5.15
C VAL A 270 -5.99 -0.69 -5.26
N LEU A 271 -6.99 -0.86 -6.13
CA LEU A 271 -8.11 0.08 -6.22
C LEU A 271 -8.93 0.14 -4.93
N PHE A 272 -9.08 -0.97 -4.22
CA PHE A 272 -9.78 -1.01 -2.93
C PHE A 272 -8.98 -0.42 -1.77
N THR A 273 -7.65 -0.32 -1.87
CA THR A 273 -6.84 0.38 -0.86
C THR A 273 -6.90 1.91 -0.99
N LEU A 274 -7.07 2.46 -2.21
CA LEU A 274 -7.02 3.91 -2.45
C LEU A 274 -8.02 4.74 -1.63
N PRO A 275 -9.29 4.33 -1.44
CA PRO A 275 -10.22 5.08 -0.60
C PRO A 275 -9.72 5.27 0.84
N ALA A 276 -9.04 4.26 1.38
CA ALA A 276 -8.47 4.30 2.73
C ALA A 276 -7.15 5.09 2.82
N ASP A 277 -6.54 5.42 1.69
CA ASP A 277 -5.38 6.31 1.60
C ASP A 277 -5.78 7.80 1.67
N ILE A 278 -7.05 8.11 1.42
CA ILE A 278 -7.58 9.46 1.55
C ILE A 278 -7.75 9.80 3.04
N PRO A 279 -7.15 10.91 3.54
CA PRO A 279 -7.33 11.33 4.92
C PRO A 279 -8.79 11.55 5.29
N SER A 280 -9.14 11.25 6.54
CA SER A 280 -10.50 11.44 7.07
C SER A 280 -10.99 12.88 6.91
N ILE A 281 -10.10 13.88 6.96
CA ILE A 281 -10.45 15.28 6.76
C ILE A 281 -10.99 15.56 5.34
N VAL A 282 -10.45 14.89 4.33
CA VAL A 282 -10.92 15.02 2.95
C VAL A 282 -12.28 14.35 2.81
N TRP A 283 -12.44 13.13 3.35
CA TRP A 283 -13.72 12.44 3.39
C TRP A 283 -14.83 13.25 4.05
N SER A 284 -14.51 13.92 5.16
CA SER A 284 -15.44 14.76 5.90
C SER A 284 -15.84 16.04 5.16
N SER A 285 -15.03 16.47 4.19
CA SER A 285 -15.33 17.64 3.34
C SER A 285 -16.15 17.26 2.09
N CYS A 286 -16.01 16.03 1.60
CA CYS A 286 -16.69 15.56 0.38
C CYS A 286 -18.17 15.21 0.59
N ILE A 287 -18.63 15.10 1.84
CA ILE A 287 -19.93 14.52 2.15
C ILE A 287 -20.66 15.49 3.07
N ASP A 288 -21.55 16.27 2.45
CA ASP A 288 -22.40 17.24 3.12
C ASP A 288 -23.12 16.59 4.31
N THR A 289 -22.91 17.16 5.49
CA THR A 289 -23.42 16.72 6.80
C THR A 289 -24.95 16.83 6.96
N ASN A 290 -25.70 17.01 5.86
CA ASN A 290 -27.13 17.26 5.90
C ASN A 290 -27.99 15.99 5.95
N CYS A 291 -27.40 14.80 5.82
CA CYS A 291 -28.12 13.53 5.93
C CYS A 291 -27.98 12.91 7.33
N LYS A 292 -29.00 13.13 8.17
CA LYS A 292 -29.11 12.63 9.55
C LYS A 292 -29.30 11.10 9.78
N PRO A 293 -29.56 10.19 8.82
CA PRO A 293 -29.89 8.81 9.20
C PRO A 293 -28.67 7.89 9.45
N TRP A 294 -27.44 8.31 9.12
CA TRP A 294 -26.22 7.50 9.27
C TRP A 294 -25.39 7.90 10.50
N MET A 295 -26.05 8.05 11.66
CA MET A 295 -25.40 8.57 12.88
C MET A 295 -24.22 7.72 13.40
N HIS A 296 -24.05 6.49 12.91
CA HIS A 296 -23.03 5.53 13.37
C HIS A 296 -22.05 5.06 12.30
N PHE A 297 -22.29 5.37 11.02
CA PHE A 297 -21.45 4.89 9.91
C PHE A 297 -21.08 6.06 9.02
N THR A 298 -19.81 6.44 9.10
CA THR A 298 -19.24 7.51 8.28
C THR A 298 -18.75 6.94 6.96
N SER A 299 -18.61 7.76 5.93
CA SER A 299 -18.02 7.31 4.67
C SER A 299 -16.54 6.99 4.78
N TYR A 300 -15.88 7.50 5.82
CA TYR A 300 -14.55 7.05 6.22
C TYR A 300 -14.59 5.59 6.69
N ASP A 301 -15.63 5.15 7.41
CA ASP A 301 -15.83 3.73 7.77
C ASP A 301 -16.02 2.87 6.52
N PHE A 302 -16.74 3.37 5.51
CA PHE A 302 -16.86 2.68 4.22
C PHE A 302 -15.50 2.53 3.52
N ALA A 303 -14.70 3.60 3.48
CA ALA A 303 -13.37 3.56 2.90
C ALA A 303 -12.45 2.56 3.63
N LEU A 304 -12.48 2.55 4.97
CA LEU A 304 -11.74 1.57 5.77
C LEU A 304 -12.26 0.14 5.57
N PHE A 305 -13.57 -0.04 5.43
CA PHE A 305 -14.17 -1.35 5.19
C PHE A 305 -13.66 -2.00 3.89
N LEU A 306 -13.36 -1.20 2.86
CA LEU A 306 -12.78 -1.67 1.59
C LEU A 306 -11.37 -2.28 1.74
N LEU A 307 -10.65 -2.03 2.84
CA LEU A 307 -9.37 -2.69 3.11
C LEU A 307 -9.53 -4.20 3.34
N ILE A 308 -10.66 -4.64 3.93
CA ILE A 308 -10.90 -6.06 4.21
C ILE A 308 -10.93 -6.89 2.91
N PRO A 309 -11.78 -6.58 1.90
CA PRO A 309 -11.74 -7.29 0.63
C PRO A 309 -10.40 -7.11 -0.09
N ALA A 310 -9.72 -5.96 0.02
CA ALA A 310 -8.39 -5.77 -0.56
C ALA A 310 -7.38 -6.79 -0.03
N LEU A 311 -7.30 -6.98 1.30
CA LEU A 311 -6.41 -7.96 1.94
C LEU A 311 -6.72 -9.39 1.49
N ILE A 312 -8.00 -9.75 1.41
CA ILE A 312 -8.46 -11.06 0.93
C ILE A 312 -8.02 -11.28 -0.52
N ILE A 313 -8.20 -10.27 -1.37
CA ILE A 313 -7.80 -10.32 -2.78
C ILE A 313 -6.28 -10.47 -2.93
N PHE A 314 -5.48 -9.69 -2.19
CA PHE A 314 -4.02 -9.83 -2.22
C PHE A 314 -3.56 -11.21 -1.77
N PHE A 315 -4.20 -11.78 -0.75
CA PHE A 315 -3.91 -13.15 -0.35
C PHE A 315 -4.30 -14.18 -1.42
N PHE A 316 -5.42 -14.00 -2.11
CA PHE A 316 -5.79 -14.86 -3.24
C PHE A 316 -4.78 -14.79 -4.38
N VAL A 317 -4.31 -13.58 -4.73
CA VAL A 317 -3.25 -13.37 -5.71
C VAL A 317 -1.99 -14.12 -5.29
N LEU A 318 -1.54 -13.93 -4.04
CA LEU A 318 -0.37 -14.60 -3.49
C LEU A 318 -0.50 -16.13 -3.58
N ARG A 319 -1.64 -16.66 -3.15
CA ARG A 319 -1.90 -18.11 -3.18
C ARG A 319 -1.88 -18.65 -4.60
N LYS A 320 -2.51 -17.97 -5.55
CA LYS A 320 -2.55 -18.38 -6.95
C LYS A 320 -1.16 -18.38 -7.57
N GLU A 321 -0.39 -17.33 -7.33
CA GLU A 321 0.99 -17.23 -7.81
C GLU A 321 1.90 -18.28 -7.17
N TYR A 322 1.75 -18.53 -5.87
CA TYR A 322 2.49 -19.61 -5.22
C TYR A 322 2.20 -20.98 -5.87
N LEU A 323 0.93 -21.31 -6.13
CA LEU A 323 0.57 -22.59 -6.73
C LEU A 323 1.11 -22.74 -8.15
N ARG A 324 1.12 -21.65 -8.92
CA ARG A 324 1.75 -21.63 -10.25
C ARG A 324 3.25 -21.90 -10.15
N LEU A 325 3.96 -21.19 -9.28
CA LEU A 325 5.40 -21.37 -9.07
C LEU A 325 5.76 -22.76 -8.53
N ASP A 326 4.92 -23.33 -7.66
CA ASP A 326 5.07 -24.70 -7.16
C ASP A 326 4.97 -25.73 -8.30
N GLN A 327 4.03 -25.54 -9.23
CA GLN A 327 3.91 -26.38 -10.42
C GLN A 327 5.13 -26.23 -11.33
N GLU A 328 5.54 -25.00 -11.64
CA GLU A 328 6.71 -24.74 -12.47
C GLU A 328 7.99 -25.35 -11.88
N ALA A 329 8.23 -25.16 -10.58
CA ALA A 329 9.39 -25.74 -9.90
C ALA A 329 9.43 -27.27 -9.99
N LYS A 330 8.27 -27.93 -9.84
CA LYS A 330 8.15 -29.39 -9.97
C LYS A 330 8.40 -29.86 -11.41
N TYR A 331 7.85 -29.18 -12.40
CA TYR A 331 8.07 -29.51 -13.82
C TYR A 331 9.53 -29.29 -14.24
N SER A 332 10.16 -28.19 -13.81
CA SER A 332 11.57 -27.92 -14.12
C SER A 332 12.51 -28.97 -13.53
N MET A 333 12.25 -29.46 -12.31
CA MET A 333 13.05 -30.53 -11.72
C MET A 333 12.88 -31.87 -12.44
N LEU A 334 11.65 -32.25 -12.80
CA LEU A 334 11.40 -33.45 -13.59
C LEU A 334 12.09 -33.39 -14.96
N GLY A 335 12.05 -32.23 -15.63
CA GLY A 335 12.75 -32.04 -16.90
C GLY A 335 14.27 -32.14 -16.78
N ALA A 336 14.85 -31.62 -15.70
CA ALA A 336 16.29 -31.73 -15.43
C ALA A 336 16.72 -33.19 -15.18
N GLU A 337 15.93 -33.95 -14.42
CA GLU A 337 16.17 -35.36 -14.15
C GLU A 337 16.11 -36.19 -15.44
N VAL A 338 15.10 -35.97 -16.27
CA VAL A 338 14.98 -36.62 -17.59
C VAL A 338 16.17 -36.29 -18.48
N ASN A 339 16.58 -35.02 -18.56
CA ASN A 339 17.76 -34.63 -19.35
C ASN A 339 19.06 -35.26 -18.82
N SER A 340 19.21 -35.39 -17.51
CA SER A 340 20.37 -36.06 -16.91
C SER A 340 20.43 -37.54 -17.29
N LEU A 341 19.30 -38.25 -17.24
CA LEU A 341 19.19 -39.66 -17.65
C LEU A 341 19.53 -39.86 -19.13
N PHE A 342 19.08 -38.97 -20.00
CA PHE A 342 19.41 -39.04 -21.43
C PHE A 342 20.87 -38.66 -21.73
N SER A 343 21.45 -37.70 -20.98
CA SER A 343 22.87 -37.32 -21.15
C SER A 343 23.84 -38.45 -20.74
N GLU A 344 23.49 -39.21 -19.71
CA GLU A 344 24.29 -40.34 -19.23
C GLU A 344 24.23 -41.51 -20.24
N HIS A 345 23.07 -41.73 -20.87
CA HIS A 345 22.94 -42.69 -21.97
C HIS A 345 23.73 -42.28 -23.24
N SER A 346 23.75 -40.99 -23.60
CA SER A 346 24.55 -40.53 -24.76
C SER A 346 26.05 -40.70 -24.55
N HIS A 347 26.57 -40.48 -23.34
CA HIS A 347 28.00 -40.70 -23.07
C HIS A 347 28.39 -42.17 -23.05
N SER A 348 27.49 -43.07 -22.64
CA SER A 348 27.74 -44.51 -22.65
C SER A 348 27.75 -45.13 -24.07
N SER A 349 27.11 -44.48 -25.04
CA SER A 349 27.02 -44.97 -26.43
C SER A 349 28.17 -44.51 -27.34
N GLU A 350 28.96 -43.50 -26.93
CA GLU A 350 30.18 -43.09 -27.65
C GLU A 350 31.44 -43.86 -27.21
N GLN A 351 31.36 -44.68 -26.15
CA GLN A 351 32.49 -45.49 -25.66
C GLN A 351 32.44 -46.97 -26.07
N SER A 352 31.45 -47.38 -26.87
CA SER A 352 31.37 -48.70 -27.50
C SER A 352 31.57 -48.61 -29.00
#